data_AF-A0A7X3U3L5-F1
#
_entry.id   AF-A0A7X3U3L5-F1
#
_cell.length_a   1.000
_cell.length_b   1.000
_cell.length_c   1.000
_cell.angle_alpha   90.00
_cell.angle_beta   90.00
_cell.angle_gamma   90.00
#
_symmetry.space_group_name_H-M   'P 1'
#
loop_
_entity.id
_entity.type
_entity.pdbx_description
1 polymer ?
#
loop_
_entity_poly.entity_id
_entity_poly.type
_entity_poly.pdbx_seq_one_letter_code
_entity_poly.pdbx_strand_id
1 'polypeptide(L)'
;MKRHQFEGRGMERLYPCPLGGGNGECGLVRLCAVHLQCRFHGGVTMITKFGSLFAGHVDLDDIGYDGLPVNDRWLSDERLASVFEKAEAIAKTLDDSGFDTMWLAEHHFQREGHECIPNNLMLAVHLSHFTERIKFGCGFNITPMWHP
;
A
#
# COMPACT_ATOMS: atom_id res chain seq x y z
N MET A 1 32.75 -12.80 29.64
CA MET A 1 32.52 -12.42 28.22
C MET A 1 31.35 -11.45 28.20
N LYS A 2 31.58 -10.22 27.76
CA LYS A 2 30.77 -9.03 28.09
C LYS A 2 29.41 -9.04 27.38
N ARG A 3 28.33 -8.84 28.16
CA ARG A 3 27.01 -8.41 27.67
C ARG A 3 27.11 -6.92 27.36
N HIS A 4 26.82 -6.51 26.14
CA HIS A 4 26.62 -5.11 25.80
C HIS A 4 25.12 -4.82 25.78
N GLN A 5 24.64 -4.15 26.83
CA GLN A 5 23.47 -3.28 26.76
C GLN A 5 23.78 -2.18 25.74
N PHE A 6 22.92 -2.00 24.73
CA PHE A 6 22.91 -0.78 23.94
C PHE A 6 21.77 0.08 24.45
N GLU A 7 22.15 1.16 25.12
CA GLU A 7 21.27 2.22 25.59
C GLU A 7 20.64 2.94 24.40
N GLY A 8 19.35 3.27 24.55
CA GLY A 8 18.62 4.06 23.57
C GLY A 8 19.20 5.46 23.43
N ARG A 9 19.54 5.83 22.20
CA ARG A 9 19.52 7.21 21.73
C ARG A 9 18.90 7.22 20.34
N GLY A 10 17.63 7.65 20.29
CA GLY A 10 16.96 8.01 19.05
C GLY A 10 17.78 9.08 18.35
N MET A 11 18.29 8.74 17.17
CA MET A 11 19.00 9.67 16.31
C MET A 11 17.99 10.18 15.30
N GLU A 12 17.11 11.08 15.73
CA GLU A 12 16.36 11.96 14.83
C GLU A 12 17.36 12.89 14.14
N ARG A 13 18.00 12.41 13.07
CA ARG A 13 18.67 13.28 12.13
C ARG A 13 17.63 13.77 11.13
N LEU A 14 16.96 14.86 11.49
CA LEU A 14 16.36 15.75 10.52
C LEU A 14 17.50 16.33 9.68
N TYR A 15 17.70 15.78 8.48
CA TYR A 15 18.60 16.39 7.51
C TYR A 15 17.96 17.71 7.03
N PRO A 16 18.62 18.87 7.19
CA PRO A 16 18.10 20.10 6.61
C PRO A 16 18.10 19.98 5.08
N CYS A 17 16.99 20.41 4.46
CA CYS A 17 16.83 20.49 3.01
C CYS A 17 18.01 21.30 2.41
N PRO A 18 18.79 20.77 1.45
CA PRO A 18 19.97 21.46 0.92
C PRO A 18 19.63 22.62 -0.02
N LEU A 19 18.35 22.94 -0.22
CA LEU A 19 17.90 24.04 -1.07
C LEU A 19 17.38 25.17 -0.19
N GLY A 20 18.27 26.12 0.10
CA GLY A 20 17.89 27.41 0.64
C GLY A 20 16.99 28.17 -0.34
N GLY A 21 15.97 28.84 0.20
CA GLY A 21 15.30 29.98 -0.42
C GLY A 21 14.72 29.74 -1.83
N GLY A 22 13.56 29.12 -1.90
CA GLY A 22 12.78 29.05 -3.13
C GLY A 22 11.53 28.22 -2.92
N ASN A 23 10.47 28.50 -3.67
CA ASN A 23 9.15 27.86 -3.60
C ASN A 23 9.20 26.39 -4.09
N GLY A 24 10.05 25.58 -3.47
CA GLY A 24 10.47 24.28 -3.94
C GLY A 24 9.70 23.13 -3.31
N GLU A 25 9.17 22.28 -4.17
CA GLU A 25 8.68 20.95 -3.80
C GLU A 25 9.81 20.15 -3.13
N CYS A 26 9.53 19.56 -1.97
CA CYS A 26 10.51 18.79 -1.19
C CYS A 26 10.33 17.29 -1.47
N GLY A 27 11.44 16.60 -1.74
CA GLY A 27 11.49 15.25 -2.29
C GLY A 27 10.90 14.14 -1.40
N LEU A 28 10.60 13.02 -2.07
CA LEU A 28 10.10 11.75 -1.52
C LEU A 28 10.98 11.23 -0.37
N VAL A 29 10.39 10.95 0.79
CA VAL A 29 11.02 10.11 1.83
C VAL A 29 10.42 8.71 1.70
N ARG A 30 11.22 7.74 1.26
CA ARG A 30 10.80 6.35 1.04
C ARG A 30 10.99 5.55 2.32
N LEU A 31 9.93 5.37 3.12
CA LEU A 31 9.85 4.30 4.12
C LEU A 31 9.12 3.11 3.48
N CYS A 32 9.67 1.90 3.58
CA CYS A 32 8.97 0.68 3.16
C CYS A 32 7.57 0.64 3.79
N ALA A 33 6.54 0.58 2.94
CA ALA A 33 5.11 0.49 3.26
C ALA A 33 4.30 1.79 3.45
N VAL A 34 4.87 3.01 3.45
CA VAL A 34 4.06 4.25 3.49
C VAL A 34 4.63 5.33 2.57
N HIS A 35 3.86 5.70 1.53
CA HIS A 35 4.20 6.82 0.65
C HIS A 35 3.70 8.13 1.28
N LEU A 36 4.62 8.95 1.78
CA LEU A 36 4.30 10.23 2.42
C LEU A 36 4.88 11.39 1.60
N GLN A 37 4.06 12.38 1.26
CA GLN A 37 4.52 13.66 0.67
C GLN A 37 4.19 14.82 1.61
N CYS A 38 5.16 15.72 1.77
CA CYS A 38 5.13 16.80 2.75
C CYS A 38 5.01 18.17 2.06
N ARG A 39 4.21 19.10 2.61
CA ARG A 39 4.13 20.50 2.17
C ARG A 39 4.47 21.45 3.32
N PHE A 40 5.13 22.57 3.01
CA PHE A 40 5.45 23.62 3.98
C PHE A 40 4.26 24.56 4.20
N HIS A 41 3.78 24.66 5.44
CA HIS A 41 2.91 25.75 5.91
C HIS A 41 3.47 26.26 7.24
N GLY A 42 3.86 27.55 7.30
CA GLY A 42 4.15 28.22 8.58
C GLY A 42 5.29 27.61 9.44
N GLY A 43 6.31 27.01 8.83
CA GLY A 43 7.52 26.56 9.54
C GLY A 43 7.48 25.13 10.09
N VAL A 44 6.39 24.37 9.90
CA VAL A 44 6.30 22.95 10.26
C VAL A 44 5.99 22.12 9.01
N THR A 45 6.82 21.12 8.72
CA THR A 45 6.59 20.16 7.63
C THR A 45 5.52 19.16 8.06
N MET A 46 4.32 19.30 7.50
CA MET A 46 3.20 18.37 7.79
C MET A 46 3.07 17.35 6.66
N ILE A 47 2.89 16.09 7.03
CA ILE A 47 2.54 15.02 6.10
C ILE A 47 1.13 15.32 5.56
N THR A 48 1.00 15.44 4.24
CA THR A 48 -0.27 15.82 3.59
C THR A 48 -0.87 14.73 2.72
N LYS A 49 -0.10 13.68 2.43
CA LYS A 49 -0.54 12.59 1.56
C LYS A 49 -0.37 11.28 2.28
N PHE A 50 -1.49 10.60 2.49
CA PHE A 50 -1.54 9.25 3.01
C PHE A 50 -1.98 8.33 1.88
N GLY A 51 -1.22 7.25 1.69
CA GLY A 51 -1.57 6.19 0.77
C GLY A 51 -1.84 4.89 1.52
N SER A 52 -2.70 4.05 0.96
CA SER A 52 -2.93 2.68 1.42
C SER A 52 -2.57 1.69 0.32
N LEU A 53 -2.15 0.48 0.69
CA LEU A 53 -1.85 -0.61 -0.24
C LEU A 53 -2.83 -1.75 0.02
N PHE A 54 -3.51 -2.20 -1.03
CA PHE A 54 -4.27 -3.44 -1.02
C PHE A 54 -3.66 -4.43 -2.01
N ALA A 55 -3.13 -5.53 -1.49
CA ALA A 55 -2.45 -6.56 -2.30
C ALA A 55 -3.41 -7.59 -2.92
N GLY A 56 -4.73 -7.40 -2.76
CA GLY A 56 -5.70 -8.33 -3.31
C GLY A 56 -5.90 -9.60 -2.52
N HIS A 57 -5.60 -9.59 -1.22
CA HIS A 57 -5.77 -10.77 -0.39
C HIS A 57 -7.23 -10.98 0.04
N VAL A 58 -7.68 -12.23 0.00
CA VAL A 58 -8.91 -12.67 0.66
C VAL A 58 -8.80 -12.55 2.18
N ASP A 59 -9.93 -12.58 2.87
CA ASP A 59 -9.93 -12.79 4.32
C ASP A 59 -9.65 -14.26 4.64
N LEU A 60 -8.72 -14.48 5.56
CA LEU A 60 -8.31 -15.80 6.00
C LEU A 60 -8.91 -16.08 7.38
N ASP A 61 -9.54 -17.25 7.50
CA ASP A 61 -9.96 -17.80 8.80
C ASP A 61 -8.81 -18.53 9.49
N ASP A 62 -8.95 -18.88 10.77
CA ASP A 62 -7.97 -19.71 11.50
C ASP A 62 -6.53 -19.20 11.34
N ILE A 63 -6.33 -17.90 11.61
CA ILE A 63 -5.04 -17.22 11.52
C ILE A 63 -4.30 -17.25 12.86
N GLY A 64 -2.97 -17.23 12.81
CA GLY A 64 -2.13 -17.21 14.00
C GLY A 64 -1.02 -18.24 13.93
N TYR A 65 -0.23 -18.35 15.00
CA TYR A 65 0.88 -19.30 15.08
C TYR A 65 0.41 -20.77 15.03
N ASP A 66 -0.74 -21.05 15.66
CA ASP A 66 -1.35 -22.38 15.73
C ASP A 66 -2.42 -22.60 14.65
N GLY A 67 -2.63 -21.63 13.75
CA GLY A 67 -3.64 -21.69 12.70
C GLY A 67 -3.20 -22.52 11.48
N LEU A 68 -4.14 -22.84 10.59
CA LEU A 68 -3.85 -23.59 9.36
C LEU A 68 -2.79 -22.87 8.51
N PRO A 69 -1.65 -23.53 8.22
CA PRO A 69 -0.60 -22.94 7.40
C PRO A 69 -1.12 -22.47 6.05
N VAL A 70 -0.60 -21.34 5.55
CA VAL A 70 -1.05 -20.74 4.29
C VAL A 70 -1.01 -21.73 3.13
N ASN A 71 0.06 -22.53 3.08
CA ASN A 71 0.27 -23.53 2.03
C ASN A 71 -0.74 -24.68 2.08
N ASP A 72 -1.36 -24.95 3.22
CA ASP A 72 -2.31 -26.05 3.39
C ASP A 72 -3.77 -25.62 3.16
N ARG A 73 -3.97 -24.37 2.75
CA ARG A 73 -5.29 -23.81 2.47
C ARG A 73 -5.74 -24.14 1.06
N TRP A 74 -7.05 -24.38 0.93
CA TRP A 74 -7.72 -24.52 -0.36
C TRP A 74 -9.03 -23.74 -0.35
N LEU A 75 -9.04 -22.63 -1.08
CA LEU A 75 -10.16 -21.71 -1.15
C LEU A 75 -11.02 -22.02 -2.38
N SER A 76 -12.32 -21.73 -2.30
CA SER A 76 -13.23 -21.88 -3.44
C SER A 76 -13.18 -20.63 -4.31
N ASP A 77 -13.46 -20.77 -5.60
CA ASP A 77 -13.49 -19.65 -6.55
C ASP A 77 -14.38 -18.49 -6.07
N GLU A 78 -15.53 -18.80 -5.46
CA GLU A 78 -16.42 -17.80 -4.86
C GLU A 78 -15.72 -16.97 -3.76
N ARG A 79 -14.95 -17.64 -2.88
CA ARG A 79 -14.16 -16.96 -1.86
C ARG A 79 -13.02 -16.16 -2.47
N LEU A 80 -12.37 -16.69 -3.51
CA LEU A 80 -11.32 -15.96 -4.23
C LEU A 80 -11.87 -14.70 -4.92
N ALA A 81 -13.07 -14.76 -5.48
CA ALA A 81 -13.72 -13.63 -6.13
C ALA A 81 -14.12 -12.51 -5.15
N SER A 82 -14.24 -12.80 -3.84
CA SER A 82 -14.60 -11.80 -2.82
C SER A 82 -13.63 -10.60 -2.75
N VAL A 83 -12.41 -10.74 -3.28
CA VAL A 83 -11.43 -9.65 -3.33
C VAL A 83 -11.94 -8.44 -4.11
N PHE A 84 -12.83 -8.62 -5.08
CA PHE A 84 -13.33 -7.52 -5.92
C PHE A 84 -14.30 -6.63 -5.15
N GLU A 85 -15.28 -7.23 -4.47
CA GLU A 85 -16.20 -6.51 -3.58
C GLU A 85 -15.44 -5.82 -2.45
N LYS A 86 -14.43 -6.50 -1.90
CA LYS A 86 -13.55 -5.93 -0.88
C LYS A 86 -12.72 -4.75 -1.38
N ALA A 87 -12.16 -4.85 -2.59
CA ALA A 87 -11.41 -3.76 -3.21
C ALA A 87 -12.30 -2.52 -3.40
N GLU A 88 -13.56 -2.71 -3.83
CA GLU A 88 -14.54 -1.64 -3.96
C GLU A 88 -14.85 -0.98 -2.61
N ALA A 89 -15.10 -1.78 -1.57
CA ALA A 89 -15.37 -1.26 -0.23
C ALA A 89 -14.17 -0.46 0.32
N ILE A 90 -12.95 -0.95 0.12
CA ILE A 90 -11.71 -0.24 0.50
C ILE A 90 -11.60 1.06 -0.30
N ALA A 91 -11.78 1.03 -1.62
CA ALA A 91 -11.63 2.21 -2.47
C ALA A 91 -12.59 3.33 -2.06
N LYS A 92 -13.87 3.02 -1.85
CA LYS A 92 -14.87 3.99 -1.35
C LYS A 92 -14.48 4.56 0.01
N THR A 93 -14.06 3.69 0.94
CA THR A 93 -13.65 4.11 2.29
C THR A 93 -12.46 5.06 2.25
N LEU A 94 -11.46 4.77 1.43
CA LEU A 94 -10.28 5.63 1.26
C LEU A 94 -10.63 6.97 0.61
N ASP A 95 -11.51 6.96 -0.39
CA ASP A 95 -11.99 8.16 -1.09
C ASP A 95 -12.77 9.11 -0.18
N ASP A 96 -13.59 8.56 0.71
CA ASP A 96 -14.36 9.33 1.71
C ASP A 96 -13.50 9.81 2.88
N SER A 97 -12.45 9.05 3.22
CA SER A 97 -11.55 9.39 4.33
C SER A 97 -10.44 10.39 3.96
N GLY A 98 -10.39 10.84 2.70
CA GLY A 98 -9.42 11.83 2.23
C GLY A 98 -8.01 11.28 2.02
N PHE A 99 -7.87 9.97 1.76
CA PHE A 99 -6.60 9.40 1.31
C PHE A 99 -6.23 9.95 -0.07
N ASP A 100 -4.94 10.03 -0.36
CA ASP A 100 -4.47 10.53 -1.66
C ASP A 100 -4.36 9.41 -2.70
N THR A 101 -3.90 8.22 -2.30
CA THR A 101 -3.63 7.11 -3.23
C THR A 101 -3.99 5.74 -2.65
N MET A 102 -4.66 4.91 -3.43
CA MET A 102 -4.78 3.46 -3.24
C MET A 102 -3.82 2.74 -4.18
N TRP A 103 -2.88 1.99 -3.62
CA TRP A 103 -1.93 1.16 -4.36
C TRP A 103 -2.46 -0.26 -4.48
N LEU A 104 -2.33 -0.85 -5.67
CA LEU A 104 -2.72 -2.22 -5.99
C LEU A 104 -1.49 -3.07 -6.31
N ALA A 105 -1.54 -4.36 -6.01
CA ALA A 105 -0.50 -5.32 -6.35
C ALA A 105 -1.02 -6.39 -7.30
N GLU A 106 -0.21 -6.72 -8.30
CA GLU A 106 -0.51 -7.76 -9.28
C GLU A 106 0.03 -9.11 -8.79
N HIS A 107 -0.84 -10.12 -8.75
CA HIS A 107 -0.53 -11.48 -8.31
C HIS A 107 -1.05 -12.50 -9.33
N HIS A 108 -0.23 -13.52 -9.61
CA HIS A 108 -0.54 -14.57 -10.58
C HIS A 108 -0.21 -15.95 -10.03
N PHE A 109 -1.06 -16.92 -10.32
CA PHE A 109 -0.79 -18.36 -10.22
C PHE A 109 -0.23 -18.83 -8.87
N GLN A 110 -0.71 -18.27 -7.78
CA GLN A 110 -0.47 -18.83 -6.46
C GLN A 110 -1.29 -20.11 -6.31
N ARG A 111 -0.64 -21.19 -5.86
CA ARG A 111 -1.33 -22.47 -5.60
C ARG A 111 -2.40 -22.31 -4.52
N GLU A 112 -2.07 -21.54 -3.50
CA GLU A 112 -2.92 -21.22 -2.36
C GLU A 112 -4.00 -20.18 -2.72
N GLY A 113 -3.74 -19.40 -3.79
CA GLY A 113 -4.71 -18.53 -4.44
C GLY A 113 -5.24 -17.37 -3.62
N HIS A 114 -4.64 -17.00 -2.49
CA HIS A 114 -5.23 -16.02 -1.58
C HIS A 114 -5.01 -14.56 -1.99
N GLU A 115 -4.08 -14.24 -2.89
CA GLU A 115 -3.92 -12.91 -3.50
C GLU A 115 -4.38 -12.95 -4.96
N CYS A 116 -5.50 -12.30 -5.28
CA CYS A 116 -6.29 -12.61 -6.48
C CYS A 116 -6.47 -11.42 -7.46
N ILE A 117 -5.57 -10.44 -7.49
CA ILE A 117 -5.63 -9.33 -8.47
C ILE A 117 -4.67 -9.61 -9.63
N PRO A 118 -5.17 -10.03 -10.81
CA PRO A 118 -4.31 -10.37 -11.95
C PRO A 118 -3.93 -9.16 -12.82
N ASN A 119 -4.65 -8.04 -12.72
CA ASN A 119 -4.39 -6.84 -13.50
C ASN A 119 -4.85 -5.59 -12.75
N ASN A 120 -3.87 -4.82 -12.28
CA ASN A 120 -4.11 -3.59 -11.52
C ASN A 120 -4.84 -2.52 -12.33
N LEU A 121 -4.56 -2.40 -13.63
CA LEU A 121 -5.16 -1.37 -14.48
C LEU A 121 -6.65 -1.64 -14.69
N MET A 122 -7.02 -2.88 -14.97
CA MET A 122 -8.43 -3.25 -15.13
C MET A 122 -9.23 -3.09 -13.84
N LEU A 123 -8.65 -3.47 -12.71
CA LEU A 123 -9.28 -3.23 -11.41
C LEU A 123 -9.41 -1.73 -11.12
N ALA A 124 -8.35 -0.94 -11.34
CA ALA A 124 -8.38 0.51 -11.13
C ALA A 124 -9.43 1.21 -12.01
N VAL A 125 -9.58 0.80 -13.28
CA VAL A 125 -10.63 1.30 -14.17
C VAL A 125 -12.02 0.96 -13.62
N HIS A 126 -12.22 -0.25 -13.10
CA HIS A 126 -13.49 -0.60 -12.47
C HIS A 126 -13.76 0.28 -11.24
N LEU A 127 -12.80 0.39 -10.33
CA LEU A 127 -12.92 1.16 -9.09
C LEU A 127 -13.14 2.67 -9.34
N SER A 128 -12.57 3.23 -10.42
CA SER A 128 -12.75 4.64 -10.74
C SER A 128 -14.19 5.03 -11.10
N HIS A 129 -15.08 4.07 -11.35
CA HIS A 129 -16.52 4.34 -11.52
C HIS A 129 -17.22 4.66 -10.20
N PHE A 130 -16.61 4.29 -9.05
CA PHE A 130 -17.22 4.39 -7.73
C PHE A 130 -16.56 5.44 -6.82
N THR A 131 -15.52 6.11 -7.29
CA THR A 131 -14.71 7.04 -6.50
C THR A 131 -14.47 8.34 -7.26
N GLU A 132 -14.35 9.46 -6.56
CA GLU A 132 -14.24 10.78 -7.18
C GLU A 132 -12.85 11.43 -7.01
N ARG A 133 -12.10 11.10 -5.95
CA ARG A 133 -10.91 11.86 -5.52
C ARG A 133 -9.64 11.01 -5.42
N ILE A 134 -9.76 9.77 -4.95
CA ILE A 134 -8.65 8.84 -4.71
C ILE A 134 -7.93 8.52 -6.03
N LYS A 135 -6.60 8.46 -5.98
CA LYS A 135 -5.79 8.02 -7.12
C LYS A 135 -5.50 6.54 -7.00
N PHE A 136 -5.49 5.85 -8.13
CA PHE A 136 -5.06 4.45 -8.18
C PHE A 136 -3.62 4.37 -8.68
N GLY A 137 -2.78 3.64 -7.94
CA GLY A 137 -1.40 3.39 -8.26
C GLY A 137 -1.10 1.90 -8.43
N CYS A 138 -0.21 1.57 -9.34
CA CYS A 138 0.32 0.21 -9.48
C CYS A 138 1.54 0.06 -8.55
N GLY A 139 1.33 -0.48 -7.35
CA GLY A 139 2.42 -0.76 -6.41
C GLY A 139 3.34 -1.85 -6.95
N PHE A 140 2.75 -2.85 -7.62
CA PHE A 140 3.47 -3.92 -8.31
C PHE A 140 2.77 -4.21 -9.63
N ASN A 141 3.25 -3.63 -10.72
CA ASN A 141 2.89 -4.02 -12.10
C ASN A 141 4.06 -4.80 -12.69
N ILE A 142 3.83 -6.02 -13.17
CA ILE A 142 4.91 -6.92 -13.58
C ILE A 142 5.30 -6.63 -15.02
N THR A 143 6.09 -5.56 -15.23
CA THR A 143 6.38 -5.02 -16.57
C THR A 143 6.85 -6.03 -17.63
N PRO A 144 7.62 -7.09 -17.33
CA PRO A 144 7.99 -8.08 -18.35
C PRO A 144 6.82 -8.94 -18.86
N MET A 145 5.66 -8.93 -18.18
CA MET A 145 4.45 -9.67 -18.58
C MET A 145 3.51 -8.84 -19.48
N TRP A 146 3.81 -7.55 -19.70
CA TRP A 146 2.96 -6.63 -20.45
C TRP A 146 3.71 -6.06 -21.66
N HIS A 147 2.97 -5.78 -22.73
CA HIS A 147 3.50 -5.02 -23.86
C HIS A 147 3.30 -3.51 -23.61
N PRO A 148 4.30 -2.66 -23.87
CA PRO A 148 4.18 -1.21 -23.75
C PRO A 148 3.28 -0.57 -24.80
#